data_AF-A0A0E9NB51-F1
#
_entry.id   AF-A0A0E9NB51-F1
#
_cell.length_a   1.000
_cell.length_b   1.000
_cell.length_c   1.000
_cell.angle_alpha   90.00
_cell.angle_beta   90.00
_cell.angle_gamma   90.00
#
_symmetry.space_group_name_H-M   'P 1'
#
loop_
_entity.id
_entity.type
_entity.pdbx_description
1 polymer ?
#
loop_
_entity_poly.entity_id
_entity_poly.type
_entity_poly.pdbx_seq_one_letter_code
_entity_poly.pdbx_strand_id
1 'polypeptide(L)'
;MTSPSTVVKVAAVQSAPVAFDLDATLDKLDRLTAEAAGKGAQLVVFPEAFVCAYPKLYDFGAVVGNRTPEGRKWFRKYIDSSVTIPSPAFDRLCAAAATNKVFLQVGIIERDGGTIYCCAVLISPSGELVYKHRKLMPTGSERLVWGFGDGSGLHVAQTELGKIGSVICWENFMPSMRMAMYQRNIEIYLAPTADGRETWPPLIQTIAQEGRCFTISVNQFSTRKDYPEDYPPFAGKDDISPDYVVSAGGSCIVSPLGQFVAGPCWNKEETLYADLEMDQISEGKMDFDVVGHYSRPDIFQLKVDTSERSAVSSGLSSVLSKSIFCESMTSISVFKVIHNDELVFSQNWLRERLTKLMIKKAINQVLKPHLAAMSAGGAAAGCASYSWAAVPFTTFPAQWPYTETDMRRMDPSPDSNFYSSPRFVTHIDDRAIGVLERYYASVHSEGMRILDICSSWVSHVPSYESLELHGLGMNETELKGNPALQGRYKVIDLNVRPAGWKSEYGGTQFDSIICTVSIDYLEKPREVLSEVAGCLKPGGYVHLAISNRCFPTKVVGRWLRISEEERLEMIANYFHFARSPFGHDTDQRPQSNFEPGQLYVAIEKITLSDGQGWTDPLWIVRAKRR
;
A
#
# COMPACT_ATOMS: atom_id res chain seq x y z
N MET A 1 -1.13 25.59 1.45
CA MET A 1 -2.11 24.51 1.25
C MET A 1 -3.47 25.10 1.59
N THR A 2 -4.45 24.98 0.71
CA THR A 2 -5.84 25.28 1.05
C THR A 2 -6.31 24.27 2.08
N SER A 3 -6.98 24.71 3.15
CA SER A 3 -7.70 23.80 4.04
C SER A 3 -8.65 22.93 3.19
N PRO A 4 -8.81 21.63 3.49
CA PRO A 4 -9.80 20.82 2.80
C PRO A 4 -11.19 21.47 2.94
N SER A 5 -12.04 21.29 1.93
CA SER A 5 -13.43 21.70 2.02
C SER A 5 -14.05 21.03 3.25
N THR A 6 -14.65 21.82 4.14
CA THR A 6 -15.38 21.27 5.31
C THR A 6 -16.58 20.44 4.87
N VAL A 7 -17.02 20.60 3.62
CA VAL A 7 -18.14 19.88 3.01
C VAL A 7 -17.66 19.03 1.84
N VAL A 8 -18.00 17.74 1.82
CA VAL A 8 -17.77 16.83 0.69
C VAL A 8 -19.11 16.38 0.12
N LYS A 9 -19.37 16.62 -1.17
CA LYS A 9 -20.61 16.19 -1.81
C LYS A 9 -20.51 14.78 -2.38
N VAL A 10 -21.46 13.91 -2.05
CA VAL A 10 -21.45 12.49 -2.44
C VAL A 10 -22.75 12.05 -3.13
N ALA A 11 -22.65 10.99 -3.93
CA ALA A 11 -23.76 10.35 -4.63
C ALA A 11 -23.76 8.83 -4.41
N ALA A 12 -24.83 8.29 -3.84
CA ALA A 12 -25.08 6.86 -3.67
C ALA A 12 -26.10 6.37 -4.72
N VAL A 13 -25.62 5.60 -5.69
CA VAL A 13 -26.38 5.23 -6.90
C VAL A 13 -27.16 3.93 -6.68
N GLN A 14 -28.43 4.01 -6.26
CA GLN A 14 -29.30 2.83 -6.17
C GLN A 14 -29.88 2.50 -7.54
N SER A 15 -29.22 1.61 -8.27
CA SER A 15 -29.59 1.20 -9.63
C SER A 15 -29.28 -0.26 -9.89
N ALA A 16 -30.02 -0.92 -10.78
CA ALA A 16 -29.65 -2.22 -11.33
C ALA A 16 -28.62 -2.09 -12.46
N PRO A 17 -27.68 -3.02 -12.62
CA PRO A 17 -26.93 -3.16 -13.87
C PRO A 17 -27.79 -3.78 -14.98
N VAL A 18 -27.27 -3.84 -16.20
CA VAL A 18 -27.86 -4.64 -17.28
C VAL A 18 -27.34 -6.07 -17.13
N ALA A 19 -28.11 -6.93 -16.46
CA ALA A 19 -27.53 -8.13 -15.85
C ALA A 19 -26.90 -9.09 -16.88
N PHE A 20 -25.64 -9.45 -16.63
CA PHE A 20 -24.80 -10.28 -17.51
C PHE A 20 -24.46 -9.67 -18.89
N ASP A 21 -24.70 -8.37 -19.08
CA ASP A 21 -24.22 -7.59 -20.24
C ASP A 21 -23.19 -6.56 -19.75
N LEU A 22 -21.91 -6.80 -20.07
CA LEU A 22 -20.80 -5.99 -19.59
C LEU A 22 -20.81 -4.59 -20.23
N ASP A 23 -20.91 -4.50 -21.55
CA ASP A 23 -20.83 -3.24 -22.27
C ASP A 23 -22.05 -2.34 -21.97
N ALA A 24 -23.26 -2.90 -21.97
CA ALA A 24 -24.47 -2.13 -21.64
C ALA A 24 -24.48 -1.67 -20.17
N THR A 25 -23.86 -2.45 -19.26
CA THR A 25 -23.68 -2.02 -17.85
C THR A 25 -22.66 -0.90 -17.73
N LEU A 26 -21.56 -0.93 -18.49
CA LEU A 26 -20.57 0.16 -18.52
C LEU A 26 -21.18 1.44 -19.14
N ASP A 27 -21.99 1.32 -20.20
CA ASP A 27 -22.74 2.46 -20.77
C ASP A 27 -23.71 3.07 -19.73
N LYS A 28 -24.40 2.23 -18.92
CA LYS A 28 -25.25 2.69 -17.83
C LYS A 28 -24.43 3.36 -16.71
N LEU A 29 -23.27 2.83 -16.37
CA LEU A 29 -22.34 3.38 -15.38
C LEU A 29 -21.82 4.76 -15.80
N ASP A 30 -21.36 4.91 -17.05
CA ASP A 30 -20.86 6.17 -17.60
C ASP A 30 -21.92 7.27 -17.50
N ARG A 31 -23.16 6.96 -17.91
CA ARG A 31 -24.30 7.87 -17.82
C ARG A 31 -24.63 8.29 -16.38
N LEU A 32 -24.70 7.33 -15.46
CA LEU A 32 -25.05 7.61 -14.05
C LEU A 32 -23.93 8.38 -13.33
N THR A 33 -22.66 8.09 -13.65
CA THR A 33 -21.50 8.83 -13.14
C THR A 33 -21.52 10.28 -13.64
N ALA A 34 -21.81 10.50 -14.92
CA ALA A 34 -21.92 11.84 -15.50
C ALA A 34 -23.12 12.63 -14.93
N GLU A 35 -24.26 11.98 -14.67
CA GLU A 35 -25.40 12.63 -14.01
C GLU A 35 -25.05 13.08 -12.57
N ALA A 36 -24.37 12.22 -11.81
CA ALA A 36 -23.96 12.50 -10.44
C ALA A 36 -22.92 13.63 -10.37
N ALA A 37 -21.90 13.59 -11.22
CA ALA A 37 -20.91 14.65 -11.35
C ALA A 37 -21.53 15.97 -11.83
N GLY A 38 -22.48 15.93 -12.76
CA GLY A 38 -23.25 17.09 -13.20
C GLY A 38 -24.10 17.74 -12.10
N LYS A 39 -24.42 17.00 -11.03
CA LYS A 39 -25.07 17.50 -9.80
C LYS A 39 -24.06 17.92 -8.71
N GLY A 40 -22.77 17.90 -9.03
CA GLY A 40 -21.66 18.35 -8.19
C GLY A 40 -21.11 17.31 -7.22
N ALA A 41 -21.44 16.02 -7.36
CA ALA A 41 -20.85 14.98 -6.52
C ALA A 41 -19.35 14.82 -6.80
N GLN A 42 -18.55 14.78 -5.74
CA GLN A 42 -17.10 14.55 -5.77
C GLN A 42 -16.74 13.07 -5.59
N LEU A 43 -17.63 12.30 -4.94
CA LEU A 43 -17.54 10.86 -4.76
C LEU A 43 -18.85 10.21 -5.22
N VAL A 44 -18.75 9.27 -6.17
CA VAL A 44 -19.86 8.48 -6.69
C VAL A 44 -19.67 7.02 -6.28
N VAL A 45 -20.71 6.41 -5.70
CA VAL A 45 -20.64 5.09 -5.05
C VAL A 45 -21.72 4.18 -5.63
N PHE A 46 -21.33 3.02 -6.15
CA PHE A 46 -22.21 2.04 -6.82
C PHE A 46 -22.43 0.76 -5.97
N PRO A 47 -23.49 -0.03 -6.24
CA PRO A 47 -23.82 -1.25 -5.49
C PRO A 47 -22.75 -2.36 -5.54
N GLU A 48 -22.91 -3.35 -4.65
CA GLU A 48 -22.17 -4.63 -4.73
C GLU A 48 -22.43 -5.31 -6.08
N ALA A 49 -21.36 -5.80 -6.73
CA ALA A 49 -21.42 -6.53 -8.00
C ALA A 49 -22.19 -5.80 -9.13
N PHE A 50 -22.19 -4.46 -9.17
CA PHE A 50 -22.83 -3.69 -10.24
C PHE A 50 -22.26 -4.09 -11.61
N VAL A 51 -20.95 -4.05 -11.82
CA VAL A 51 -20.36 -4.56 -13.07
C VAL A 51 -20.39 -6.09 -13.07
N CYS A 52 -21.04 -6.69 -14.07
CA CYS A 52 -21.41 -8.11 -14.26
C CYS A 52 -22.78 -8.53 -13.66
N ALA A 53 -23.24 -7.91 -12.57
CA ALA A 53 -24.44 -8.21 -11.76
C ALA A 53 -24.30 -9.27 -10.65
N TYR A 54 -25.14 -9.13 -9.63
CA TYR A 54 -25.35 -10.13 -8.58
C TYR A 54 -26.33 -11.22 -9.08
N PRO A 55 -25.98 -12.52 -9.09
CA PRO A 55 -26.84 -13.60 -9.59
C PRO A 55 -27.95 -13.97 -8.58
N LYS A 56 -28.92 -13.07 -8.40
CA LYS A 56 -30.00 -13.23 -7.40
C LYS A 56 -30.84 -14.46 -7.72
N LEU A 57 -31.18 -15.24 -6.69
CA LEU A 57 -31.99 -16.46 -6.77
C LEU A 57 -31.41 -17.63 -7.59
N TYR A 58 -30.14 -17.57 -8.03
CA TYR A 58 -29.54 -18.63 -8.85
C TYR A 58 -28.43 -19.39 -8.14
N ASP A 59 -28.49 -20.73 -8.22
CA ASP A 59 -27.55 -21.68 -7.60
C ASP A 59 -26.56 -22.30 -8.61
N PHE A 60 -26.59 -21.85 -9.87
CA PHE A 60 -25.83 -22.43 -10.98
C PHE A 60 -26.02 -23.95 -11.14
N GLY A 61 -27.17 -24.49 -10.72
CA GLY A 61 -27.46 -25.93 -10.74
C GLY A 61 -26.45 -26.76 -9.95
N ALA A 62 -25.82 -26.18 -8.93
CA ALA A 62 -24.81 -26.83 -8.10
C ALA A 62 -25.42 -27.36 -6.80
N VAL A 63 -25.34 -28.68 -6.62
CA VAL A 63 -25.76 -29.37 -5.39
C VAL A 63 -24.61 -30.23 -4.85
N VAL A 64 -24.77 -30.80 -3.66
CA VAL A 64 -23.76 -31.69 -3.08
C VAL A 64 -23.52 -32.88 -4.03
N GLY A 65 -22.30 -33.01 -4.53
CA GLY A 65 -21.88 -34.08 -5.45
C GLY A 65 -22.21 -33.88 -6.93
N ASN A 66 -23.15 -33.02 -7.32
CA ASN A 66 -23.60 -32.89 -8.71
C ASN A 66 -23.67 -31.42 -9.20
N ARG A 67 -23.48 -31.20 -10.51
CA ARG A 67 -23.62 -29.90 -11.18
C ARG A 67 -24.26 -30.12 -12.56
N THR A 68 -25.24 -29.31 -12.95
CA THR A 68 -25.92 -29.47 -14.26
C THR A 68 -25.10 -28.92 -15.44
N PRO A 69 -25.25 -29.46 -16.67
CA PRO A 69 -24.64 -28.88 -17.87
C PRO A 69 -25.08 -27.43 -18.13
N GLU A 70 -26.34 -27.12 -17.85
CA GLU A 70 -26.98 -25.81 -18.01
C GLU A 70 -26.34 -24.79 -17.06
N GLY A 71 -26.13 -25.19 -15.80
CA GLY A 71 -25.42 -24.42 -14.79
C GLY A 71 -24.01 -24.03 -15.21
N ARG A 72 -23.26 -24.93 -15.86
CA ARG A 72 -21.93 -24.63 -16.41
C ARG A 72 -21.98 -23.62 -17.56
N LYS A 73 -23.00 -23.70 -18.43
CA LYS A 73 -23.18 -22.73 -19.54
C LYS A 73 -23.45 -21.33 -18.99
N TRP A 74 -24.26 -21.23 -17.93
CA TRP A 74 -24.54 -19.97 -17.25
C TRP A 74 -23.37 -19.43 -16.43
N PHE A 75 -22.63 -20.30 -15.74
CA PHE A 75 -21.41 -19.90 -15.04
C PHE A 75 -20.35 -19.37 -16.02
N ARG A 76 -20.26 -19.95 -17.23
CA ARG A 76 -19.48 -19.38 -18.33
C ARG A 76 -20.00 -17.99 -18.75
N LYS A 77 -21.31 -17.82 -18.99
CA LYS A 77 -21.91 -16.50 -19.32
C LYS A 77 -21.54 -15.44 -18.27
N TYR A 78 -21.58 -15.81 -16.99
CA TYR A 78 -21.20 -14.95 -15.85
C TYR A 78 -19.69 -14.64 -15.79
N ILE A 79 -18.84 -15.61 -16.12
CA ILE A 79 -17.39 -15.39 -16.27
C ILE A 79 -17.07 -14.53 -17.49
N ASP A 80 -17.80 -14.66 -18.59
CA ASP A 80 -17.56 -13.90 -19.81
C ASP A 80 -18.00 -12.43 -19.67
N SER A 81 -18.95 -12.12 -18.78
CA SER A 81 -19.36 -10.75 -18.41
C SER A 81 -18.57 -10.15 -17.22
N SER A 82 -17.56 -10.83 -16.70
CA SER A 82 -16.71 -10.37 -15.57
C SER A 82 -15.46 -9.63 -16.03
N VAL A 83 -14.82 -8.86 -15.13
CA VAL A 83 -13.74 -7.92 -15.45
C VAL A 83 -12.39 -8.42 -14.94
N THR A 84 -11.34 -8.45 -15.76
CA THR A 84 -9.96 -8.63 -15.28
C THR A 84 -9.31 -7.27 -15.02
N ILE A 85 -8.32 -7.21 -14.11
CA ILE A 85 -7.55 -5.99 -13.85
C ILE A 85 -6.07 -6.26 -14.20
N PRO A 86 -5.46 -5.53 -15.15
CA PRO A 86 -6.08 -4.55 -16.06
C PRO A 86 -6.94 -5.21 -17.15
N SER A 87 -7.79 -4.43 -17.83
CA SER A 87 -8.51 -4.79 -19.05
C SER A 87 -9.19 -3.58 -19.70
N PRO A 88 -9.55 -3.62 -20.99
CA PRO A 88 -10.33 -2.54 -21.63
C PRO A 88 -11.65 -2.19 -20.92
N ALA A 89 -12.29 -3.19 -20.28
CA ALA A 89 -13.50 -2.97 -19.49
C ALA A 89 -13.20 -2.23 -18.17
N PHE A 90 -12.07 -2.51 -17.54
CA PHE A 90 -11.59 -1.76 -16.38
C PHE A 90 -11.11 -0.36 -16.77
N ASP A 91 -10.45 -0.20 -17.90
CA ASP A 91 -10.00 1.08 -18.44
C ASP A 91 -11.19 2.03 -18.71
N ARG A 92 -12.38 1.50 -19.05
CA ARG A 92 -13.62 2.29 -19.11
C ARG A 92 -14.03 2.85 -17.74
N LEU A 93 -13.90 2.08 -16.65
CA LEU A 93 -14.17 2.58 -15.29
C LEU A 93 -13.18 3.70 -14.90
N CYS A 94 -11.90 3.52 -15.25
CA CYS A 94 -10.86 4.54 -15.11
C CYS A 94 -11.21 5.82 -15.88
N ALA A 95 -11.62 5.68 -17.14
CA ALA A 95 -12.04 6.80 -17.99
C ALA A 95 -13.31 7.49 -17.48
N ALA A 96 -14.27 6.75 -16.90
CA ALA A 96 -15.49 7.30 -16.32
C ALA A 96 -15.18 8.23 -15.13
N ALA A 97 -14.27 7.82 -14.23
CA ALA A 97 -13.80 8.63 -13.12
C ALA A 97 -13.04 9.88 -13.60
N ALA A 98 -12.08 9.69 -14.51
CA ALA A 98 -11.23 10.76 -15.04
C ALA A 98 -12.00 11.83 -15.84
N THR A 99 -12.93 11.41 -16.69
CA THR A 99 -13.76 12.31 -17.52
C THR A 99 -14.64 13.20 -16.66
N ASN A 100 -15.21 12.63 -15.60
CA ASN A 100 -16.12 13.32 -14.70
C ASN A 100 -15.41 14.02 -13.52
N LYS A 101 -14.12 13.76 -13.31
CA LYS A 101 -13.27 14.27 -12.23
C LYS A 101 -13.83 13.96 -10.84
N VAL A 102 -14.27 12.73 -10.65
CA VAL A 102 -14.82 12.22 -9.38
C VAL A 102 -13.99 11.06 -8.85
N PHE A 103 -13.98 10.89 -7.53
CA PHE A 103 -13.71 9.58 -6.96
C PHE A 103 -14.87 8.65 -7.29
N LEU A 104 -14.57 7.47 -7.79
CA LEU A 104 -15.56 6.51 -8.25
C LEU A 104 -15.34 5.17 -7.54
N GLN A 105 -16.28 4.80 -6.66
CA GLN A 105 -16.33 3.46 -6.08
C GLN A 105 -17.29 2.60 -6.89
N VAL A 106 -16.83 1.38 -7.24
CA VAL A 106 -17.64 0.42 -8.01
C VAL A 106 -17.52 -0.98 -7.40
N GLY A 107 -18.66 -1.66 -7.23
CA GLY A 107 -18.69 -3.10 -7.03
C GLY A 107 -18.55 -3.82 -8.38
N ILE A 108 -17.53 -4.65 -8.51
CA ILE A 108 -17.24 -5.43 -9.72
C ILE A 108 -17.18 -6.93 -9.39
N ILE A 109 -17.42 -7.77 -10.39
CA ILE A 109 -16.99 -9.16 -10.37
C ILE A 109 -15.63 -9.23 -11.05
N GLU A 110 -14.57 -9.33 -10.25
CA GLU A 110 -13.20 -9.46 -10.72
C GLU A 110 -12.93 -10.91 -11.15
N ARG A 111 -12.27 -11.11 -12.29
CA ARG A 111 -11.77 -12.40 -12.74
C ARG A 111 -10.26 -12.51 -12.63
N ASP A 112 -9.82 -13.64 -12.11
CA ASP A 112 -8.41 -14.00 -11.99
C ASP A 112 -8.23 -15.47 -12.43
N GLY A 113 -7.70 -15.65 -13.65
CA GLY A 113 -7.65 -16.94 -14.32
C GLY A 113 -9.04 -17.57 -14.53
N GLY A 114 -9.32 -18.64 -13.78
CA GLY A 114 -10.58 -19.37 -13.77
C GLY A 114 -11.47 -19.11 -12.56
N THR A 115 -11.04 -18.25 -11.63
CA THR A 115 -11.77 -17.86 -10.42
C THR A 115 -12.35 -16.47 -10.61
N ILE A 116 -13.50 -16.20 -9.99
CA ILE A 116 -14.08 -14.87 -9.88
C ILE A 116 -14.26 -14.46 -8.42
N TYR A 117 -14.20 -13.16 -8.15
CA TYR A 117 -14.23 -12.57 -6.82
C TYR A 117 -15.23 -11.41 -6.80
N CYS A 118 -16.07 -11.33 -5.76
CA CYS A 118 -16.81 -10.10 -5.49
C CYS A 118 -15.83 -9.06 -4.95
N CYS A 119 -15.74 -7.91 -5.60
CA CYS A 119 -14.71 -6.92 -5.36
C CYS A 119 -15.27 -5.50 -5.34
N ALA A 120 -14.70 -4.65 -4.50
CA ALA A 120 -14.92 -3.20 -4.50
C ALA A 120 -13.61 -2.51 -4.90
N VAL A 121 -13.69 -1.61 -5.88
CA VAL A 121 -12.58 -0.75 -6.31
C VAL A 121 -12.91 0.71 -6.01
N LEU A 122 -11.88 1.50 -5.69
CA LEU A 122 -11.94 2.97 -5.68
C LEU A 122 -10.99 3.50 -6.75
N ILE A 123 -11.49 4.38 -7.60
CA ILE A 123 -10.74 5.03 -8.69
C ILE A 123 -10.71 6.54 -8.41
N SER A 124 -9.56 7.18 -8.67
CA SER A 124 -9.35 8.61 -8.46
C SER A 124 -9.93 9.50 -9.57
N PRO A 125 -10.03 10.83 -9.36
CA PRO A 125 -10.30 11.81 -10.41
C PRO A 125 -9.26 11.86 -11.56
N SER A 126 -8.10 11.23 -11.40
CA SER A 126 -7.10 11.02 -12.47
C SER A 126 -7.31 9.74 -13.27
N GLY A 127 -8.24 8.87 -12.85
CA GLY A 127 -8.49 7.54 -13.45
C GLY A 127 -7.57 6.44 -12.90
N GLU A 128 -6.83 6.70 -11.82
CA GLU A 128 -5.91 5.73 -11.22
C GLU A 128 -6.65 4.84 -10.20
N LEU A 129 -6.31 3.55 -10.13
CA LEU A 129 -6.83 2.63 -9.13
C LEU A 129 -6.21 2.96 -7.76
N VAL A 130 -7.02 3.47 -6.84
CA VAL A 130 -6.60 3.86 -5.49
C VAL A 130 -6.50 2.64 -4.57
N TYR A 131 -7.51 1.77 -4.58
CA TYR A 131 -7.46 0.47 -3.90
C TYR A 131 -8.42 -0.55 -4.53
N LYS A 132 -8.13 -1.82 -4.27
CA LYS A 132 -8.96 -2.98 -4.62
C LYS A 132 -9.16 -3.85 -3.38
N HIS A 133 -10.41 -4.11 -3.00
CA HIS A 133 -10.77 -5.01 -1.91
C HIS A 133 -11.57 -6.21 -2.45
N ARG A 134 -11.05 -7.43 -2.26
CA ARG A 134 -11.77 -8.69 -2.56
C ARG A 134 -12.51 -9.14 -1.30
N LYS A 135 -13.80 -9.44 -1.40
CA LYS A 135 -14.65 -9.90 -0.27
C LYS A 135 -14.00 -11.10 0.44
N LEU A 136 -13.62 -10.93 1.71
CA LEU A 136 -12.90 -11.93 2.51
C LEU A 136 -13.69 -13.23 2.64
N MET A 137 -15.02 -13.13 2.76
CA MET A 137 -15.91 -14.26 3.03
C MET A 137 -17.25 -14.09 2.28
N PRO A 138 -17.40 -14.72 1.10
CA PRO A 138 -18.70 -14.85 0.44
C PRO A 138 -19.75 -15.50 1.37
N THR A 139 -20.99 -15.04 1.28
CA THR A 139 -22.10 -15.43 2.17
C THR A 139 -22.87 -16.63 1.63
N GLY A 140 -23.18 -17.59 2.50
CA GLY A 140 -24.01 -18.76 2.15
C GLY A 140 -23.51 -19.49 0.90
N SER A 141 -24.38 -19.58 -0.11
CA SER A 141 -24.12 -20.21 -1.42
C SER A 141 -23.21 -19.40 -2.35
N GLU A 142 -22.91 -18.12 -2.07
CA GLU A 142 -21.93 -17.34 -2.85
C GLU A 142 -20.56 -18.05 -2.88
N ARG A 143 -20.24 -18.86 -1.86
CA ARG A 143 -19.00 -19.68 -1.79
C ARG A 143 -18.90 -20.78 -2.85
N LEU A 144 -19.98 -21.07 -3.58
CA LEU A 144 -19.96 -21.96 -4.75
C LEU A 144 -19.54 -21.22 -6.03
N VAL A 145 -19.47 -19.89 -5.98
CA VAL A 145 -19.37 -18.99 -7.13
C VAL A 145 -18.12 -18.10 -7.03
N TRP A 146 -17.89 -17.49 -5.86
CA TRP A 146 -16.80 -16.53 -5.62
C TRP A 146 -15.69 -17.10 -4.74
N GLY A 147 -14.45 -16.69 -5.04
CA GLY A 147 -13.28 -16.93 -4.19
C GLY A 147 -13.23 -16.01 -2.95
N PHE A 148 -12.36 -16.36 -2.01
CA PHE A 148 -12.09 -15.59 -0.79
C PHE A 148 -11.00 -14.53 -1.05
N GLY A 149 -11.20 -13.30 -0.56
CA GLY A 149 -10.14 -12.31 -0.41
C GLY A 149 -9.21 -12.60 0.77
N ASP A 150 -8.06 -11.91 0.80
CA ASP A 150 -7.13 -11.90 1.93
C ASP A 150 -7.01 -10.51 2.56
N GLY A 151 -6.17 -10.37 3.58
CA GLY A 151 -6.01 -9.12 4.33
C GLY A 151 -5.36 -7.97 3.55
N SER A 152 -4.77 -8.20 2.36
CA SER A 152 -4.12 -7.14 1.58
C SER A 152 -5.09 -6.06 1.09
N GLY A 153 -6.35 -6.44 0.85
CA GLY A 153 -7.43 -5.52 0.45
C GLY A 153 -7.96 -4.62 1.57
N LEU A 154 -7.56 -4.84 2.84
CA LEU A 154 -8.01 -4.06 4.00
C LEU A 154 -7.33 -2.69 4.09
N HIS A 155 -7.70 -1.83 3.15
CA HIS A 155 -7.10 -0.52 2.91
C HIS A 155 -8.04 0.64 3.24
N VAL A 156 -7.48 1.72 3.76
CA VAL A 156 -8.13 3.02 3.93
C VAL A 156 -7.22 4.05 3.29
N ALA A 157 -7.65 4.60 2.16
CA ALA A 157 -6.86 5.53 1.37
C ALA A 157 -7.03 6.96 1.88
N GLN A 158 -5.92 7.67 2.07
CA GLN A 158 -5.94 9.11 2.24
C GLN A 158 -6.23 9.78 0.90
N THR A 159 -7.28 10.59 0.84
CA THR A 159 -7.64 11.37 -0.35
C THR A 159 -7.81 12.85 0.01
N GLU A 160 -8.02 13.69 -1.00
CA GLU A 160 -8.42 15.10 -0.85
C GLU A 160 -9.83 15.28 -0.27
N LEU A 161 -10.65 14.23 -0.25
CA LEU A 161 -11.98 14.19 0.39
C LEU A 161 -11.93 13.62 1.82
N GLY A 162 -10.74 13.30 2.35
CA GLY A 162 -10.57 12.56 3.60
C GLY A 162 -10.21 11.08 3.39
N LYS A 163 -10.32 10.27 4.45
CA LYS A 163 -9.92 8.86 4.46
C LYS A 163 -11.05 7.93 4.07
N ILE A 164 -10.92 7.29 2.91
CA ILE A 164 -11.97 6.46 2.29
C ILE A 164 -11.58 4.99 2.34
N GLY A 165 -12.50 4.12 2.74
CA GLY A 165 -12.36 2.66 2.65
C GLY A 165 -13.69 1.97 2.38
N SER A 166 -13.67 0.71 1.95
CA SER A 166 -14.87 -0.04 1.57
C SER A 166 -14.93 -1.43 2.24
N VAL A 167 -16.13 -1.85 2.64
CA VAL A 167 -16.42 -3.15 3.26
C VAL A 167 -17.72 -3.70 2.70
N ILE A 168 -17.71 -4.92 2.15
CA ILE A 168 -18.76 -5.43 1.27
C ILE A 168 -19.78 -6.27 2.04
N CYS A 169 -21.05 -5.84 2.03
CA CYS A 169 -22.17 -6.65 2.48
C CYS A 169 -21.94 -7.22 3.90
N TRP A 170 -22.08 -8.52 4.13
CA TRP A 170 -21.98 -9.11 5.47
C TRP A 170 -20.60 -9.03 6.15
N GLU A 171 -19.56 -8.57 5.47
CA GLU A 171 -18.32 -8.15 6.13
C GLU A 171 -18.56 -7.07 7.20
N ASN A 172 -19.59 -6.24 6.99
CA ASN A 172 -20.05 -5.23 7.94
C ASN A 172 -20.57 -5.82 9.27
N PHE A 173 -20.96 -7.10 9.30
CA PHE A 173 -21.29 -7.78 10.56
C PHE A 173 -20.06 -8.30 11.33
N MET A 174 -18.85 -8.22 10.78
CA MET A 174 -17.63 -8.73 11.42
C MET A 174 -16.98 -7.65 12.30
N PRO A 175 -17.04 -7.74 13.66
CA PRO A 175 -16.58 -6.64 14.52
C PRO A 175 -15.07 -6.38 14.39
N SER A 176 -14.27 -7.44 14.28
CA SER A 176 -12.81 -7.33 14.10
C SER A 176 -12.43 -6.65 12.77
N MET A 177 -13.22 -6.83 11.70
CA MET A 177 -12.98 -6.17 10.42
C MET A 177 -13.30 -4.68 10.51
N ARG A 178 -14.44 -4.31 11.12
CA ARG A 178 -14.77 -2.91 11.39
C ARG A 178 -13.71 -2.22 12.24
N MET A 179 -13.25 -2.86 13.32
CA MET A 179 -12.15 -2.36 14.15
C MET A 179 -10.84 -2.18 13.35
N ALA A 180 -10.54 -3.05 12.38
CA ALA A 180 -9.38 -2.90 11.50
C ALA A 180 -9.47 -1.66 10.60
N MET A 181 -10.68 -1.27 10.17
CA MET A 181 -10.92 -0.04 9.40
C MET A 181 -10.89 1.21 10.29
N TYR A 182 -11.53 1.16 11.47
CA TYR A 182 -11.49 2.27 12.43
C TYR A 182 -10.07 2.56 12.90
N GLN A 183 -9.24 1.53 13.14
CA GLN A 183 -7.82 1.69 13.55
C GLN A 183 -6.97 2.45 12.52
N ARG A 184 -7.41 2.48 11.26
CA ARG A 184 -6.81 3.27 10.17
C ARG A 184 -7.42 4.68 10.04
N ASN A 185 -8.26 5.08 11.00
CA ASN A 185 -9.01 6.34 11.04
C ASN A 185 -9.87 6.56 9.79
N ILE A 186 -10.65 5.57 9.36
CA ILE A 186 -11.61 5.77 8.27
C ILE A 186 -12.60 6.91 8.60
N GLU A 187 -12.81 7.81 7.64
CA GLU A 187 -13.63 9.02 7.77
C GLU A 187 -14.89 8.90 6.90
N ILE A 188 -14.74 8.33 5.70
CA ILE A 188 -15.84 7.96 4.77
C ILE A 188 -15.81 6.45 4.58
N TYR A 189 -16.82 5.77 5.14
CA TYR A 189 -16.99 4.32 5.13
C TYR A 189 -17.97 3.92 4.03
N LEU A 190 -17.50 3.15 3.05
CA LEU A 190 -18.33 2.67 1.93
C LEU A 190 -18.81 1.24 2.20
N ALA A 191 -20.13 1.04 2.14
CA ALA A 191 -20.79 -0.23 2.44
C ALA A 191 -21.69 -0.71 1.29
N PRO A 192 -21.11 -1.06 0.11
CA PRO A 192 -21.86 -1.66 -0.98
C PRO A 192 -22.44 -3.02 -0.56
N THR A 193 -23.68 -3.30 -0.94
CA THR A 193 -24.42 -4.49 -0.46
C THR A 193 -25.46 -5.00 -1.46
N ALA A 194 -25.80 -6.28 -1.37
CA ALA A 194 -26.99 -6.89 -1.98
C ALA A 194 -28.07 -7.27 -0.93
N ASP A 195 -27.92 -6.83 0.33
CA ASP A 195 -28.82 -7.11 1.45
C ASP A 195 -29.92 -6.05 1.60
N GLY A 196 -31.11 -6.36 1.06
CA GLY A 196 -32.29 -5.49 1.09
C GLY A 196 -33.22 -5.73 2.28
N ARG A 197 -32.72 -6.15 3.45
CA ARG A 197 -33.53 -6.40 4.65
C ARG A 197 -33.64 -5.14 5.52
N GLU A 198 -34.76 -4.96 6.21
CA GLU A 198 -34.97 -3.84 7.16
C GLU A 198 -33.97 -3.83 8.33
N THR A 199 -33.33 -4.96 8.62
CA THR A 199 -32.23 -5.06 9.60
C THR A 199 -30.92 -4.40 9.14
N TRP A 200 -30.79 -4.04 7.87
CA TRP A 200 -29.56 -3.48 7.31
C TRP A 200 -29.32 -2.00 7.69
N PRO A 201 -30.26 -1.05 7.52
CA PRO A 201 -30.02 0.34 7.93
C PRO A 201 -29.66 0.52 9.43
N PRO A 202 -30.24 -0.23 10.40
CA PRO A 202 -29.80 -0.20 11.80
C PRO A 202 -28.34 -0.63 12.01
N LEU A 203 -27.82 -1.58 11.21
CA LEU A 203 -26.39 -1.91 11.22
C LEU A 203 -25.57 -0.72 10.72
N ILE A 204 -25.97 -0.10 9.61
CA ILE A 204 -25.26 1.06 9.05
C ILE A 204 -25.23 2.25 10.02
N GLN A 205 -26.33 2.52 10.73
CA GLN A 205 -26.35 3.51 11.82
C GLN A 205 -25.39 3.14 12.96
N THR A 206 -25.37 1.86 13.34
CA THR A 206 -24.44 1.35 14.35
C THR A 206 -22.97 1.54 13.92
N ILE A 207 -22.64 1.31 12.65
CA ILE A 207 -21.27 1.48 12.11
C ILE A 207 -20.87 2.96 12.09
N ALA A 208 -21.74 3.82 11.58
CA ALA A 208 -21.48 5.26 11.53
C ALA A 208 -21.23 5.84 12.93
N GLN A 209 -22.07 5.43 13.90
CA GLN A 209 -21.94 5.84 15.30
C GLN A 209 -20.72 5.23 15.98
N GLU A 210 -20.46 3.93 15.85
CA GLU A 210 -19.33 3.24 16.51
C GLU A 210 -17.97 3.69 15.95
N GLY A 211 -17.86 3.90 14.63
CA GLY A 211 -16.63 4.39 14.00
C GLY A 211 -16.44 5.91 14.07
N ARG A 212 -17.49 6.67 14.38
CA ARG A 212 -17.59 8.13 14.17
C ARG A 212 -17.15 8.53 12.76
N CYS A 213 -17.80 7.93 11.76
CA CYS A 213 -17.49 8.14 10.34
C CYS A 213 -18.78 8.30 9.52
N PHE A 214 -18.71 9.03 8.40
CA PHE A 214 -19.84 9.06 7.46
C PHE A 214 -19.92 7.70 6.78
N THR A 215 -21.07 7.02 6.88
CA THR A 215 -21.26 5.71 6.26
C THR A 215 -22.23 5.81 5.08
N ILE A 216 -21.75 5.43 3.89
CA ILE A 216 -22.48 5.44 2.63
C ILE A 216 -22.76 3.98 2.25
N SER A 217 -23.99 3.52 2.40
CA SER A 217 -24.39 2.18 1.97
C SER A 217 -25.21 2.24 0.68
N VAL A 218 -24.80 1.43 -0.29
CA VAL A 218 -25.40 1.39 -1.63
C VAL A 218 -25.83 -0.03 -1.97
N ASN A 219 -27.11 -0.19 -2.26
CA ASN A 219 -27.73 -1.42 -2.72
C ASN A 219 -28.35 -1.18 -4.09
N GLN A 220 -28.50 -2.25 -4.87
CA GLN A 220 -29.25 -2.22 -6.13
C GLN A 220 -30.76 -2.29 -5.86
N PHE A 221 -31.54 -1.45 -6.53
CA PHE A 221 -32.95 -1.73 -6.78
C PHE A 221 -33.05 -2.43 -8.13
N SER A 222 -33.65 -3.62 -8.18
CA SER A 222 -33.83 -4.39 -9.42
C SER A 222 -35.16 -5.12 -9.44
N THR A 223 -35.70 -5.26 -10.64
CA THR A 223 -36.95 -5.94 -10.99
C THR A 223 -36.69 -7.08 -11.97
N ARG A 224 -37.69 -7.93 -12.24
CA ARG A 224 -37.59 -9.06 -13.18
C ARG A 224 -37.04 -8.64 -14.55
N LYS A 225 -37.46 -7.48 -15.08
CA LYS A 225 -37.06 -6.98 -16.41
C LYS A 225 -35.58 -6.56 -16.53
N ASP A 226 -34.89 -6.35 -15.41
CA ASP A 226 -33.46 -6.01 -15.39
C ASP A 226 -32.56 -7.25 -15.60
N TYR A 227 -33.16 -8.44 -15.60
CA TYR A 227 -32.50 -9.71 -15.91
C TYR A 227 -32.95 -10.22 -17.30
N PRO A 228 -32.06 -10.88 -18.07
CA PRO A 228 -32.42 -11.48 -19.36
C PRO A 228 -33.67 -12.38 -19.32
N GLU A 229 -34.35 -12.52 -20.46
CA GLU A 229 -35.49 -13.44 -20.60
C GLU A 229 -35.09 -14.89 -20.29
N ASP A 230 -33.88 -15.28 -20.71
CA ASP A 230 -33.31 -16.63 -20.50
C ASP A 230 -32.81 -16.89 -19.07
N TYR A 231 -32.87 -15.91 -18.15
CA TYR A 231 -32.30 -16.03 -16.81
C TYR A 231 -32.99 -17.13 -15.97
N PRO A 232 -32.30 -18.20 -15.53
CA PRO A 232 -32.96 -19.45 -15.12
C PRO A 232 -33.93 -19.37 -13.93
N PRO A 233 -33.74 -18.48 -12.92
CA PRO A 233 -34.75 -18.29 -11.87
C PRO A 233 -36.14 -17.86 -12.37
N PHE A 234 -36.22 -17.25 -13.56
CA PHE A 234 -37.44 -16.68 -14.13
C PHE A 234 -37.79 -17.19 -15.55
N ALA A 235 -36.89 -17.92 -16.21
CA ALA A 235 -37.12 -18.44 -17.55
C ALA A 235 -38.32 -19.42 -17.57
N GLY A 236 -39.25 -19.22 -18.51
CA GLY A 236 -40.47 -20.04 -18.63
C GLY A 236 -41.49 -19.85 -17.50
N LYS A 237 -41.45 -18.72 -16.79
CA LYS A 237 -42.40 -18.35 -15.72
C LYS A 237 -43.15 -17.08 -16.08
N ASP A 238 -44.12 -17.23 -16.98
CA ASP A 238 -44.91 -16.12 -17.53
C ASP A 238 -45.85 -15.46 -16.49
N ASP A 239 -46.01 -16.08 -15.31
CA ASP A 239 -46.73 -15.55 -14.15
C ASP A 239 -45.94 -14.49 -13.35
N ILE A 240 -44.62 -14.41 -13.55
CA ILE A 240 -43.77 -13.42 -12.88
C ILE A 240 -43.79 -12.10 -13.67
N SER A 241 -44.51 -11.11 -13.13
CA SER A 241 -44.56 -9.75 -13.68
C SER A 241 -43.15 -9.17 -13.96
N PRO A 242 -42.94 -8.44 -15.09
CA PRO A 242 -41.71 -7.70 -15.36
C PRO A 242 -41.28 -6.73 -14.24
N ASP A 243 -42.25 -6.20 -13.48
CA ASP A 243 -42.03 -5.29 -12.35
C ASP A 243 -41.90 -6.01 -10.98
N TYR A 244 -41.84 -7.34 -10.96
CA TYR A 244 -41.56 -8.10 -9.75
C TYR A 244 -40.22 -7.68 -9.14
N VAL A 245 -40.23 -7.17 -7.91
CA VAL A 245 -39.05 -6.67 -7.21
C VAL A 245 -38.14 -7.83 -6.79
N VAL A 246 -36.93 -7.85 -7.35
CA VAL A 246 -35.87 -8.85 -7.10
C VAL A 246 -34.88 -8.34 -6.04
N SER A 247 -34.67 -7.03 -5.99
CA SER A 247 -33.95 -6.34 -4.92
C SER A 247 -34.64 -5.02 -4.60
N ALA A 248 -35.03 -4.82 -3.34
CA ALA A 248 -35.79 -3.66 -2.89
C ALA A 248 -34.95 -2.37 -2.70
N GLY A 249 -33.63 -2.43 -2.88
CA GLY A 249 -32.73 -1.34 -2.52
C GLY A 249 -32.47 -1.29 -1.03
N GLY A 250 -32.59 -0.10 -0.43
CA GLY A 250 -32.29 0.19 0.97
C GLY A 250 -31.07 1.10 1.18
N SER A 251 -30.56 1.71 0.12
CA SER A 251 -29.39 2.60 0.17
C SER A 251 -29.61 3.78 1.10
N CYS A 252 -28.58 4.17 1.84
CA CYS A 252 -28.64 5.25 2.82
C CYS A 252 -27.27 5.89 3.05
N ILE A 253 -27.29 7.14 3.51
CA ILE A 253 -26.11 7.90 3.93
C ILE A 253 -26.33 8.32 5.37
N VAL A 254 -25.35 8.05 6.24
CA VAL A 254 -25.48 8.25 7.69
C VAL A 254 -24.30 9.05 8.24
N SER A 255 -24.61 10.01 9.13
CA SER A 255 -23.62 10.87 9.80
C SER A 255 -22.86 10.14 10.93
N PRO A 256 -21.72 10.67 11.41
CA PRO A 256 -20.97 10.13 12.55
C PRO A 256 -21.77 9.96 13.86
N LEU A 257 -22.94 10.61 13.98
CA LEU A 257 -23.85 10.48 15.12
C LEU A 257 -25.02 9.50 14.87
N GLY A 258 -24.98 8.72 13.78
CA GLY A 258 -25.98 7.71 13.46
C GLY A 258 -27.27 8.25 12.82
N GLN A 259 -27.30 9.53 12.40
CA GLN A 259 -28.48 10.14 11.76
C GLN A 259 -28.47 9.91 10.24
N PHE A 260 -29.61 9.54 9.65
CA PHE A 260 -29.74 9.49 8.20
C PHE A 260 -29.65 10.91 7.60
N VAL A 261 -28.64 11.13 6.77
CA VAL A 261 -28.49 12.33 5.93
C VAL A 261 -29.30 12.17 4.64
N ALA A 262 -29.35 10.94 4.10
CA ALA A 262 -30.22 10.59 2.98
C ALA A 262 -30.68 9.13 3.05
N GLY A 263 -31.89 8.85 2.55
CA GLY A 263 -32.51 7.52 2.61
C GLY A 263 -33.03 7.14 4.01
N PRO A 264 -33.31 5.85 4.27
CA PRO A 264 -33.16 4.71 3.36
C PRO A 264 -34.10 4.76 2.14
N CYS A 265 -33.58 4.48 0.95
CA CYS A 265 -34.36 4.45 -0.29
C CYS A 265 -34.89 3.05 -0.61
N TRP A 266 -36.22 2.85 -0.53
CA TRP A 266 -36.84 1.54 -0.81
C TRP A 266 -37.71 1.55 -2.07
N ASN A 267 -37.68 0.43 -2.79
CA ASN A 267 -38.59 0.07 -3.90
C ASN A 267 -38.59 1.02 -5.12
N LYS A 268 -37.46 1.69 -5.40
CA LYS A 268 -37.23 2.50 -6.61
C LYS A 268 -35.74 2.63 -6.97
N GLU A 269 -35.45 2.84 -8.25
CA GLU A 269 -34.14 3.29 -8.75
C GLU A 269 -34.01 4.80 -8.48
N GLU A 270 -32.98 5.22 -7.75
CA GLU A 270 -32.74 6.62 -7.38
C GLU A 270 -31.27 6.83 -6.98
N THR A 271 -30.68 7.96 -7.35
CA THR A 271 -29.38 8.36 -6.76
C THR A 271 -29.63 9.29 -5.59
N LEU A 272 -29.18 8.89 -4.40
CA LEU A 272 -29.22 9.73 -3.21
C LEU A 272 -28.00 10.66 -3.20
N TYR A 273 -28.23 11.93 -2.89
CA TYR A 273 -27.18 12.94 -2.76
C TYR A 273 -27.12 13.44 -1.32
N ALA A 274 -25.92 13.70 -0.82
CA ALA A 274 -25.70 14.31 0.48
C ALA A 274 -24.46 15.20 0.45
N ASP A 275 -24.49 16.25 1.26
CA ASP A 275 -23.35 17.09 1.59
C ASP A 275 -22.84 16.63 2.97
N LEU A 276 -21.58 16.20 3.05
CA LEU A 276 -20.97 15.64 4.26
C LEU A 276 -20.15 16.71 4.96
N GLU A 277 -20.67 17.23 6.08
CA GLU A 277 -19.97 18.16 6.98
C GLU A 277 -18.86 17.41 7.74
N MET A 278 -17.65 17.39 7.18
CA MET A 278 -16.53 16.55 7.64
C MET A 278 -16.10 16.85 9.08
N ASP A 279 -16.31 18.09 9.56
CA ASP A 279 -16.00 18.48 10.94
C ASP A 279 -16.82 17.69 11.98
N GLN A 280 -18.02 17.19 11.62
CA GLN A 280 -18.86 16.35 12.49
C GLN A 280 -18.16 15.06 12.94
N ILE A 281 -17.14 14.59 12.22
CA ILE A 281 -16.29 13.46 12.64
C ILE A 281 -15.52 13.84 13.91
N SER A 282 -14.91 15.03 13.93
CA SER A 282 -14.12 15.52 15.06
C SER A 282 -15.01 15.87 16.25
N GLU A 283 -16.18 16.48 16.00
CA GLU A 283 -17.21 16.74 17.01
C GLU A 283 -17.72 15.43 17.62
N GLY A 284 -18.08 14.45 16.79
CA GLY A 284 -18.54 13.14 17.27
C GLY A 284 -17.48 12.37 18.06
N LYS A 285 -16.19 12.54 17.73
CA LYS A 285 -15.07 11.92 18.46
C LYS A 285 -14.78 12.56 19.82
N MET A 286 -15.32 13.75 20.12
CA MET A 286 -15.29 14.33 21.46
C MET A 286 -16.04 13.45 22.47
N ASP A 287 -17.20 12.92 22.07
CA ASP A 287 -17.97 11.96 22.88
C ASP A 287 -17.30 10.57 22.96
N PHE A 288 -16.79 10.06 21.84
CA PHE A 288 -16.36 8.67 21.71
C PHE A 288 -15.38 8.46 20.56
N ASP A 289 -14.15 8.00 20.84
CA ASP A 289 -13.24 7.45 19.83
C ASP A 289 -12.84 6.01 20.20
N VAL A 290 -13.42 5.05 19.48
CA VAL A 290 -13.27 3.60 19.71
C VAL A 290 -11.83 3.08 19.59
N VAL A 291 -10.98 3.78 18.83
CA VAL A 291 -9.54 3.48 18.67
C VAL A 291 -8.63 4.54 19.28
N GLY A 292 -9.21 5.65 19.74
CA GLY A 292 -8.55 6.70 20.51
C GLY A 292 -8.77 6.52 22.02
N HIS A 293 -9.43 7.48 22.66
CA HIS A 293 -9.54 7.57 24.13
C HIS A 293 -10.43 6.53 24.80
N TYR A 294 -11.28 5.80 24.05
CA TYR A 294 -11.98 4.60 24.56
C TYR A 294 -11.20 3.30 24.33
N SER A 295 -10.11 3.33 23.55
CA SER A 295 -9.29 2.13 23.36
C SER A 295 -8.57 1.77 24.67
N ARG A 296 -8.63 0.48 25.04
CA ARG A 296 -7.96 -0.07 26.23
C ARG A 296 -6.87 -1.05 25.81
N PRO A 297 -5.75 -0.60 25.23
CA PRO A 297 -4.68 -1.46 24.71
C PRO A 297 -3.94 -2.26 25.80
N ASP A 298 -4.13 -1.88 27.06
CA ASP A 298 -3.71 -2.59 28.26
C ASP A 298 -4.56 -3.85 28.55
N ILE A 299 -5.77 -3.94 27.99
CA ILE A 299 -6.69 -5.09 28.14
C ILE A 299 -6.91 -5.80 26.79
N PHE A 300 -7.20 -5.04 25.72
CA PHE A 300 -7.64 -5.56 24.43
C PHE A 300 -6.63 -5.24 23.33
N GLN A 301 -6.21 -6.26 22.58
CA GLN A 301 -5.34 -6.10 21.41
C GLN A 301 -5.88 -6.92 20.24
N LEU A 302 -6.00 -6.26 19.09
CA LEU A 302 -6.33 -6.90 17.82
C LEU A 302 -5.11 -6.84 16.90
N LYS A 303 -4.67 -8.00 16.41
CA LYS A 303 -3.60 -8.11 15.40
C LYS A 303 -4.24 -8.55 14.08
N VAL A 304 -3.97 -7.83 13.01
CA VAL A 304 -4.52 -8.08 11.68
C VAL A 304 -3.35 -8.34 10.74
N ASP A 305 -3.38 -9.48 10.05
CA ASP A 305 -2.47 -9.78 8.96
C ASP A 305 -3.01 -9.15 7.67
N THR A 306 -2.19 -8.33 7.02
CA THR A 306 -2.50 -7.70 5.72
C THR A 306 -1.48 -8.03 4.64
N SER A 307 -0.73 -9.13 4.81
CA SER A 307 0.12 -9.67 3.75
C SER A 307 -0.70 -10.33 2.64
N GLU A 308 -0.30 -10.12 1.39
CA GLU A 308 -0.86 -10.84 0.24
C GLU A 308 -0.49 -12.32 0.31
N ARG A 309 -1.44 -13.20 0.01
CA ARG A 309 -1.33 -14.66 0.17
C ARG A 309 -1.43 -15.39 -1.18
N SER A 310 -0.28 -15.66 -1.80
CA SER A 310 -0.20 -16.58 -2.95
C SER A 310 -0.10 -18.05 -2.52
N ALA A 311 -0.85 -18.92 -3.21
CA ALA A 311 -0.78 -20.37 -3.03
C ALA A 311 0.50 -21.01 -3.62
N VAL A 312 1.19 -20.31 -4.53
CA VAL A 312 2.46 -20.76 -5.12
C VAL A 312 3.43 -19.58 -5.19
N SER A 313 4.39 -19.55 -4.28
CA SER A 313 5.58 -18.71 -4.42
C SER A 313 6.54 -19.38 -5.41
N SER A 314 6.67 -18.82 -6.61
CA SER A 314 7.69 -19.29 -7.55
C SER A 314 9.07 -18.85 -7.05
N GLY A 315 9.95 -19.83 -6.78
CA GLY A 315 11.31 -19.58 -6.27
C GLY A 315 12.27 -18.85 -7.22
N LEU A 316 11.77 -18.34 -8.35
CA LEU A 316 12.47 -17.40 -9.23
C LEU A 316 12.03 -15.94 -9.05
N SER A 317 10.91 -15.68 -8.35
CA SER A 317 10.39 -14.34 -8.11
C SER A 317 11.19 -13.56 -7.06
N SER A 318 11.98 -14.22 -6.21
CA SER A 318 12.81 -13.58 -5.18
C SER A 318 14.07 -12.87 -5.72
N VAL A 319 14.38 -13.02 -7.02
CA VAL A 319 15.57 -12.39 -7.65
C VAL A 319 15.21 -11.59 -8.91
N LEU A 320 14.13 -11.93 -9.63
CA LEU A 320 13.82 -11.34 -10.95
C LEU A 320 12.53 -10.51 -11.04
N SER A 321 11.70 -10.43 -10.00
CA SER A 321 10.54 -9.50 -10.01
C SER A 321 10.90 -8.04 -9.73
N LYS A 322 12.10 -7.78 -9.18
CA LYS A 322 12.61 -6.43 -8.83
C LYS A 322 13.38 -5.72 -9.95
N SER A 323 13.47 -6.29 -11.15
CA SER A 323 14.09 -5.59 -12.30
C SER A 323 13.31 -5.87 -13.59
N ILE A 324 13.22 -4.84 -14.45
CA ILE A 324 12.49 -4.85 -15.72
C ILE A 324 10.95 -4.82 -15.59
N PHE A 325 10.45 -3.75 -14.96
CA PHE A 325 9.31 -3.01 -15.53
C PHE A 325 9.62 -1.51 -15.45
N CYS A 326 10.35 -1.03 -16.46
CA CYS A 326 10.52 0.39 -16.75
C CYS A 326 10.26 0.56 -18.26
N GLU A 327 9.53 1.60 -18.63
CA GLU A 327 8.84 1.67 -19.91
C GLU A 327 9.78 1.91 -21.10
N SER A 328 9.60 1.15 -22.19
CA SER A 328 9.64 1.65 -23.58
C SER A 328 9.56 0.51 -24.61
N MET A 329 8.35 0.09 -24.99
CA MET A 329 8.12 -0.53 -26.30
C MET A 329 6.73 -0.17 -26.85
N THR A 330 6.66 0.92 -27.60
CA THR A 330 5.55 1.16 -28.52
C THR A 330 5.71 0.31 -29.79
N SER A 331 4.64 -0.38 -30.16
CA SER A 331 4.46 -1.19 -31.39
C SER A 331 5.29 -2.48 -31.54
N ILE A 332 4.59 -3.62 -31.54
CA ILE A 332 4.96 -4.78 -32.36
C ILE A 332 3.69 -5.26 -33.08
N SER A 333 3.68 -5.17 -34.40
CA SER A 333 2.56 -5.63 -35.24
C SER A 333 2.52 -7.17 -35.32
N VAL A 334 1.33 -7.76 -35.15
CA VAL A 334 1.14 -9.21 -35.26
C VAL A 334 1.10 -9.64 -36.73
N PHE A 335 2.11 -10.38 -37.19
CA PHE A 335 2.07 -11.03 -38.49
C PHE A 335 1.28 -12.35 -38.44
N LYS A 336 0.22 -12.46 -39.26
CA LYS A 336 -0.38 -13.75 -39.62
C LYS A 336 0.61 -14.56 -40.46
N VAL A 337 0.70 -15.85 -40.20
CA VAL A 337 1.32 -16.83 -41.12
C VAL A 337 0.27 -17.85 -41.50
N ILE A 338 -0.10 -17.88 -42.79
CA ILE A 338 -0.87 -18.94 -43.42
C ILE A 338 0.12 -19.92 -44.05
N HIS A 339 -0.16 -21.22 -44.03
CA HIS A 339 0.61 -22.20 -44.78
C HIS A 339 -0.33 -23.24 -45.42
N ASN A 340 -0.34 -23.27 -46.76
CA ASN A 340 -1.01 -24.26 -47.60
C ASN A 340 -2.52 -24.48 -47.34
N ASP A 341 -3.28 -23.40 -47.18
CA ASP A 341 -4.75 -23.31 -47.34
C ASP A 341 -5.67 -24.31 -46.61
N GLU A 342 -5.17 -25.08 -45.64
CA GLU A 342 -6.00 -25.89 -44.74
C GLU A 342 -5.72 -25.62 -43.25
N LEU A 343 -6.79 -25.63 -42.46
CA LEU A 343 -6.77 -25.33 -41.02
C LEU A 343 -7.06 -26.60 -40.22
N VAL A 344 -6.00 -27.30 -39.78
CA VAL A 344 -6.09 -28.61 -39.12
C VAL A 344 -5.59 -28.54 -37.67
N PHE A 345 -6.45 -28.95 -36.73
CA PHE A 345 -6.15 -29.08 -35.30
C PHE A 345 -5.66 -30.49 -34.92
N SER A 346 -5.07 -30.64 -33.72
CA SER A 346 -4.57 -31.88 -33.07
C SER A 346 -3.13 -32.27 -33.45
N GLN A 347 -2.19 -32.63 -32.54
CA GLN A 347 -2.18 -32.59 -31.07
C GLN A 347 -0.73 -32.47 -30.53
N ASN A 348 -0.59 -31.80 -29.38
CA ASN A 348 0.52 -31.66 -28.40
C ASN A 348 1.97 -32.17 -28.65
N TRP A 349 2.24 -33.25 -29.38
CA TRP A 349 3.60 -33.81 -29.54
C TRP A 349 4.54 -32.88 -30.33
N LEU A 350 4.02 -32.23 -31.38
CA LEU A 350 4.80 -31.31 -32.20
C LEU A 350 5.14 -30.01 -31.46
N ARG A 351 4.30 -29.59 -30.50
CA ARG A 351 4.47 -28.33 -29.74
C ARG A 351 5.71 -28.37 -28.87
N GLU A 352 5.94 -29.47 -28.13
CA GLU A 352 7.18 -29.62 -27.34
C GLU A 352 8.44 -29.63 -28.21
N ARG A 353 8.45 -30.38 -29.32
CA ARG A 353 9.62 -30.49 -30.19
C ARG A 353 9.91 -29.17 -30.91
N LEU A 354 8.88 -28.47 -31.41
CA LEU A 354 9.06 -27.15 -32.03
C LEU A 354 9.42 -26.08 -31.01
N THR A 355 8.84 -26.06 -29.81
CA THR A 355 9.27 -25.13 -28.74
C THR A 355 10.71 -25.40 -28.33
N LYS A 356 11.12 -26.66 -28.16
CA LYS A 356 12.52 -27.01 -27.87
C LYS A 356 13.45 -26.67 -29.05
N LEU A 357 13.05 -26.85 -30.31
CA LEU A 357 13.86 -26.43 -31.46
C LEU A 357 13.95 -24.90 -31.58
N MET A 358 12.84 -24.18 -31.40
CA MET A 358 12.76 -22.71 -31.48
C MET A 358 13.53 -22.06 -30.34
N ILE A 359 13.44 -22.58 -29.11
CA ILE A 359 14.29 -22.16 -27.99
C ILE A 359 15.76 -22.46 -28.30
N LYS A 360 16.11 -23.63 -28.84
CA LYS A 360 17.50 -23.95 -29.19
C LYS A 360 18.00 -23.11 -30.38
N LYS A 361 17.13 -22.66 -31.29
CA LYS A 361 17.45 -21.70 -32.36
C LYS A 361 17.61 -20.28 -31.80
N ALA A 362 16.69 -19.80 -30.96
CA ALA A 362 16.80 -18.51 -30.29
C ALA A 362 18.06 -18.45 -29.41
N ILE A 363 18.38 -19.52 -28.67
CA ILE A 363 19.60 -19.61 -27.88
C ILE A 363 20.85 -19.56 -28.76
N ASN A 364 20.89 -20.26 -29.91
CA ASN A 364 22.09 -20.29 -30.76
C ASN A 364 22.20 -19.14 -31.79
N GLN A 365 21.09 -18.50 -32.20
CA GLN A 365 21.06 -17.43 -33.21
C GLN A 365 20.79 -16.04 -32.62
N VAL A 366 20.17 -15.93 -31.45
CA VAL A 366 19.90 -14.64 -30.77
C VAL A 366 20.78 -14.52 -29.52
N LEU A 367 20.60 -15.39 -28.52
CA LEU A 367 21.35 -15.26 -27.25
C LEU A 367 22.84 -15.55 -27.38
N LYS A 368 23.32 -16.55 -28.12
CA LYS A 368 24.77 -16.80 -28.20
C LYS A 368 25.53 -15.67 -28.88
N PRO A 369 25.07 -15.09 -30.01
CA PRO A 369 25.67 -13.88 -30.55
C PRO A 369 25.56 -12.69 -29.60
N HIS A 370 24.44 -12.50 -28.88
CA HIS A 370 24.33 -11.46 -27.85
C HIS A 370 25.29 -11.68 -26.68
N LEU A 371 25.41 -12.90 -26.15
CA LEU A 371 26.30 -13.24 -25.02
C LEU A 371 27.78 -13.13 -25.42
N ALA A 372 28.13 -13.49 -26.66
CA ALA A 372 29.46 -13.24 -27.22
C ALA A 372 29.73 -11.75 -27.47
N ALA A 373 28.70 -10.97 -27.83
CA ALA A 373 28.79 -9.52 -27.92
C ALA A 373 28.84 -8.83 -26.54
N MET A 374 28.23 -9.42 -25.50
CA MET A 374 28.28 -8.92 -24.13
C MET A 374 29.60 -9.27 -23.43
N SER A 375 30.23 -10.41 -23.76
CA SER A 375 31.58 -10.74 -23.25
C SER A 375 32.71 -10.04 -24.01
N ALA A 376 32.49 -9.63 -25.26
CA ALA A 376 33.42 -8.77 -26.03
C ALA A 376 33.12 -7.26 -25.89
N GLY A 377 31.92 -6.90 -25.40
CA GLY A 377 31.42 -5.53 -25.22
C GLY A 377 31.70 -4.95 -23.83
N GLY A 378 32.87 -5.26 -23.26
CA GLY A 378 33.32 -4.73 -21.97
C GLY A 378 33.71 -3.25 -22.00
N ALA A 379 32.82 -2.36 -22.44
CA ALA A 379 32.95 -0.90 -22.32
C ALA A 379 31.59 -0.19 -22.47
N ALA A 380 31.13 0.43 -21.37
CA ALA A 380 30.17 1.54 -21.32
C ALA A 380 28.92 1.50 -22.23
N ALA A 381 27.80 1.00 -21.69
CA ALA A 381 26.46 1.27 -22.24
C ALA A 381 25.45 1.62 -21.12
N GLY A 382 25.23 2.92 -20.90
CA GLY A 382 23.91 3.41 -20.49
C GLY A 382 23.48 3.29 -19.02
N CYS A 383 24.37 3.33 -18.03
CA CYS A 383 23.94 3.65 -16.67
C CYS A 383 23.50 5.13 -16.63
N ALA A 384 22.19 5.39 -16.49
CA ALA A 384 21.69 6.74 -16.26
C ALA A 384 22.22 7.22 -14.91
N SER A 385 23.17 8.14 -14.92
CA SER A 385 23.79 8.66 -13.71
C SER A 385 22.79 9.53 -12.95
N TYR A 386 22.09 8.94 -11.98
CA TYR A 386 21.27 9.68 -11.02
C TYR A 386 22.17 10.63 -10.22
N SER A 387 22.19 11.90 -10.62
CA SER A 387 22.94 12.96 -9.94
C SER A 387 22.12 13.52 -8.80
N TRP A 388 22.47 13.13 -7.58
CA TRP A 388 21.81 13.62 -6.37
C TRP A 388 22.43 14.94 -5.93
N ALA A 389 21.66 16.03 -6.03
CA ALA A 389 22.11 17.36 -5.62
C ALA A 389 22.31 17.41 -4.09
N ALA A 390 23.57 17.59 -3.66
CA ALA A 390 23.92 17.77 -2.26
C ALA A 390 24.05 19.26 -1.93
N VAL A 391 23.34 19.68 -0.87
CA VAL A 391 23.36 21.06 -0.37
C VAL A 391 24.09 21.08 0.98
N PRO A 392 25.23 21.78 1.10
CA PRO A 392 25.99 21.82 2.34
C PRO A 392 25.30 22.66 3.41
N PHE A 393 25.38 22.21 4.66
CA PHE A 393 25.07 23.06 5.81
C PHE A 393 26.28 23.95 6.11
N THR A 394 26.10 25.27 5.97
CA THR A 394 27.17 26.26 6.10
C THR A 394 27.21 26.95 7.46
N THR A 395 26.13 26.87 8.23
CA THR A 395 25.95 27.58 9.50
C THR A 395 25.54 26.59 10.59
N PHE A 396 26.19 26.66 11.74
CA PHE A 396 25.87 25.83 12.91
C PHE A 396 25.77 26.72 14.16
N PRO A 397 24.95 26.35 15.16
CA PRO A 397 24.91 27.03 16.46
C PRO A 397 26.29 26.99 17.15
N ALA A 398 26.61 28.01 17.96
CA ALA A 398 27.87 28.06 18.71
C ALA A 398 27.97 27.01 19.84
N GLN A 399 26.82 26.50 20.29
CA GLN A 399 26.70 25.50 21.36
C GLN A 399 25.54 24.54 21.06
N TRP A 400 25.54 23.37 21.68
CA TRP A 400 24.49 22.36 21.50
C TRP A 400 23.10 22.95 21.81
N PRO A 401 22.16 23.01 20.85
CA PRO A 401 20.93 23.79 20.97
C PRO A 401 19.74 23.03 21.59
N TYR A 402 19.91 21.75 21.96
CA TYR A 402 18.80 20.88 22.39
C TYR A 402 18.85 20.55 23.88
N THR A 403 17.70 20.61 24.54
CA THR A 403 17.54 20.23 25.94
C THR A 403 17.35 18.71 26.09
N GLU A 404 17.47 18.19 27.32
CA GLU A 404 17.08 16.81 27.63
C GLU A 404 15.60 16.55 27.30
N THR A 405 14.72 17.54 27.54
CA THR A 405 13.29 17.48 27.20
C THR A 405 13.04 17.42 25.69
N ASP A 406 13.92 17.98 24.86
CA ASP A 406 13.81 17.87 23.40
C ASP A 406 14.13 16.44 22.90
N MET A 407 15.05 15.77 23.59
CA MET A 407 15.49 14.40 23.25
C MET A 407 14.58 13.33 23.86
N ARG A 408 13.94 13.62 25.00
CA ARG A 408 13.03 12.69 25.68
C ARG A 408 11.80 12.36 24.84
N ARG A 409 11.47 11.08 24.75
CA ARG A 409 10.31 10.53 24.02
C ARG A 409 9.01 10.64 24.82
N MET A 410 7.87 10.53 24.13
CA MET A 410 6.54 10.49 24.78
C MET A 410 6.31 9.18 25.54
N ASP A 411 6.73 8.04 24.98
CA ASP A 411 6.75 6.74 25.64
C ASP A 411 8.19 6.36 26.05
N PRO A 412 8.61 6.64 27.30
CA PRO A 412 9.93 6.33 27.82
C PRO A 412 10.11 4.85 28.22
N SER A 413 9.16 3.96 27.91
CA SER A 413 9.34 2.54 28.19
C SER A 413 10.50 1.94 27.36
N PRO A 414 11.23 0.94 27.90
CA PRO A 414 12.37 0.33 27.21
C PRO A 414 12.04 -0.14 25.79
N ASP A 415 12.94 0.12 24.83
CA ASP A 415 12.75 -0.28 23.44
C ASP A 415 12.63 -1.81 23.29
N SER A 416 13.29 -2.58 24.17
CA SER A 416 13.11 -4.04 24.28
C SER A 416 11.65 -4.47 24.41
N ASN A 417 10.77 -3.66 25.03
CA ASN A 417 9.35 -3.97 25.14
C ASN A 417 8.63 -3.75 23.82
N PHE A 418 8.95 -2.65 23.12
CA PHE A 418 8.34 -2.25 21.84
C PHE A 418 8.78 -3.14 20.66
N TYR A 419 10.03 -3.63 20.69
CA TYR A 419 10.63 -4.54 19.72
C TYR A 419 10.65 -6.01 20.19
N SER A 420 9.92 -6.35 21.26
CA SER A 420 9.80 -7.71 21.79
C SER A 420 9.19 -8.73 20.81
N SER A 421 8.32 -8.26 19.91
CA SER A 421 7.77 -9.02 18.78
C SER A 421 8.43 -8.56 17.48
N PRO A 422 8.89 -9.46 16.60
CA PRO A 422 9.47 -9.08 15.31
C PRO A 422 8.45 -8.40 14.41
N ARG A 423 8.91 -7.40 13.66
CA ARG A 423 8.12 -6.56 12.75
C ARG A 423 8.64 -6.70 11.32
N PHE A 424 8.10 -7.67 10.59
CA PHE A 424 8.37 -7.87 9.16
C PHE A 424 7.58 -6.87 8.30
N VAL A 425 7.84 -5.57 8.47
CA VAL A 425 7.24 -4.47 7.71
C VAL A 425 8.32 -3.53 7.19
N THR A 426 8.07 -2.87 6.06
CA THR A 426 8.86 -1.73 5.61
C THR A 426 8.33 -0.44 6.25
N HIS A 427 9.23 0.47 6.64
CA HIS A 427 8.85 1.73 7.30
C HIS A 427 8.51 2.87 6.30
N ILE A 428 8.78 2.65 5.01
CA ILE A 428 8.51 3.54 3.87
C ILE A 428 7.92 2.71 2.71
N ASP A 429 7.19 3.35 1.81
CA ASP A 429 6.56 2.71 0.64
C ASP A 429 7.57 2.15 -0.38
N ASP A 430 7.13 1.22 -1.24
CA ASP A 430 7.98 0.53 -2.22
C ASP A 430 8.66 1.47 -3.23
N ARG A 431 8.06 2.63 -3.49
CA ARG A 431 8.59 3.62 -4.44
C ARG A 431 9.69 4.46 -3.77
N ALA A 432 9.50 4.88 -2.52
CA ALA A 432 10.53 5.47 -1.69
C ALA A 432 11.69 4.50 -1.43
N ILE A 433 11.41 3.20 -1.28
CA ILE A 433 12.44 2.14 -1.25
C ILE A 433 13.22 2.12 -2.57
N GLY A 434 12.55 2.08 -3.73
CA GLY A 434 13.22 2.10 -5.03
C GLY A 434 14.05 3.37 -5.28
N VAL A 435 13.62 4.52 -4.74
CA VAL A 435 14.40 5.77 -4.75
C VAL A 435 15.64 5.64 -3.85
N LEU A 436 15.51 5.06 -2.66
CA LEU A 436 16.61 4.84 -1.71
C LEU A 436 17.63 3.81 -2.24
N GLU A 437 17.17 2.72 -2.85
CA GLU A 437 18.00 1.71 -3.52
C GLU A 437 18.85 2.40 -4.62
N ARG A 438 18.26 3.30 -5.43
CA ARG A 438 19.00 4.11 -6.42
C ARG A 438 19.97 5.12 -5.79
N TYR A 439 19.66 5.65 -4.60
CA TYR A 439 20.59 6.50 -3.88
C TYR A 439 21.82 5.71 -3.41
N TYR A 440 21.61 4.61 -2.69
CA TYR A 440 22.70 3.76 -2.20
C TYR A 440 23.53 3.18 -3.36
N ALA A 441 22.90 2.81 -4.48
CA ALA A 441 23.60 2.40 -5.71
C ALA A 441 24.56 3.46 -6.29
N SER A 442 24.37 4.75 -5.95
CA SER A 442 25.21 5.85 -6.45
C SER A 442 26.33 6.27 -5.49
N VAL A 443 26.26 5.84 -4.22
CA VAL A 443 27.28 6.16 -3.18
C VAL A 443 28.05 4.95 -2.68
N HIS A 444 27.61 3.73 -3.01
CA HIS A 444 28.27 2.47 -2.65
C HIS A 444 28.76 1.74 -3.89
N SER A 445 29.86 0.99 -3.73
CA SER A 445 30.44 0.17 -4.78
C SER A 445 30.77 -1.23 -4.27
N GLU A 446 31.02 -2.13 -5.22
CA GLU A 446 31.62 -3.44 -4.96
C GLU A 446 32.85 -3.36 -4.05
N GLY A 447 33.00 -4.36 -3.18
CA GLY A 447 34.09 -4.46 -2.20
C GLY A 447 34.00 -3.53 -0.98
N MET A 448 33.01 -2.63 -0.89
CA MET A 448 32.82 -1.81 0.31
C MET A 448 32.27 -2.65 1.49
N ARG A 449 32.76 -2.34 2.70
CA ARG A 449 32.14 -2.81 3.94
C ARG A 449 31.20 -1.76 4.49
N ILE A 450 29.93 -2.12 4.68
CA ILE A 450 28.89 -1.20 5.15
C ILE A 450 28.36 -1.68 6.49
N LEU A 451 28.13 -0.77 7.42
CA LEU A 451 27.37 -1.04 8.65
C LEU A 451 26.05 -0.24 8.63
N ASP A 452 24.94 -0.96 8.74
CA ASP A 452 23.60 -0.40 8.93
C ASP A 452 23.29 -0.34 10.44
N ILE A 453 23.23 0.87 11.00
CA ILE A 453 22.85 1.09 12.39
C ILE A 453 21.34 1.32 12.49
N CYS A 454 20.71 0.66 13.45
CA CYS A 454 19.26 0.43 13.50
C CYS A 454 18.72 -0.47 12.36
N SER A 455 19.55 -1.42 11.88
CA SER A 455 19.15 -2.44 10.89
C SER A 455 17.98 -3.31 11.39
N SER A 456 17.15 -3.76 10.45
CA SER A 456 16.05 -4.71 10.66
C SER A 456 16.12 -5.86 9.62
N TRP A 457 14.98 -6.45 9.25
CA TRP A 457 14.81 -7.64 8.40
C TRP A 457 15.02 -7.42 6.91
N VAL A 458 15.10 -6.17 6.46
CA VAL A 458 15.35 -5.78 5.08
C VAL A 458 16.49 -4.77 5.04
N SER A 459 17.34 -4.86 4.03
CA SER A 459 18.28 -3.78 3.69
C SER A 459 17.82 -3.13 2.39
N HIS A 460 18.03 -1.82 2.30
CA HIS A 460 17.76 -1.03 1.11
C HIS A 460 19.04 -0.81 0.26
N VAL A 461 20.17 -1.39 0.67
CA VAL A 461 21.40 -1.42 -0.14
C VAL A 461 21.21 -2.43 -1.27
N PRO A 462 21.56 -2.10 -2.54
CA PRO A 462 21.45 -3.04 -3.64
C PRO A 462 22.34 -4.28 -3.44
N SER A 463 21.88 -5.42 -3.97
CA SER A 463 22.63 -6.68 -3.91
C SER A 463 23.77 -6.70 -4.94
N TYR A 464 25.01 -6.59 -4.46
CA TYR A 464 26.23 -6.84 -5.23
C TYR A 464 26.94 -8.10 -4.70
N GLU A 465 27.60 -8.88 -5.57
CA GLU A 465 28.26 -10.14 -5.16
C GLU A 465 29.38 -9.95 -4.11
N SER A 466 29.98 -8.76 -4.04
CA SER A 466 31.17 -8.46 -3.23
C SER A 466 30.94 -7.40 -2.13
N LEU A 467 29.71 -6.95 -1.90
CA LEU A 467 29.41 -5.94 -0.87
C LEU A 467 29.18 -6.62 0.48
N GLU A 468 29.94 -6.21 1.50
CA GLU A 468 29.89 -6.81 2.84
C GLU A 468 29.06 -5.94 3.79
N LEU A 469 27.76 -6.21 3.87
CA LEU A 469 26.86 -5.55 4.82
C LEU A 469 26.94 -6.20 6.22
N HIS A 470 26.99 -5.36 7.24
CA HIS A 470 26.86 -5.65 8.66
C HIS A 470 25.67 -4.89 9.24
N GLY A 471 24.98 -5.45 10.24
CA GLY A 471 23.81 -4.82 10.85
C GLY A 471 23.90 -4.70 12.36
N LEU A 472 23.52 -3.55 12.91
CA LEU A 472 23.30 -3.36 14.35
C LEU A 472 21.82 -3.02 14.54
N GLY A 473 21.06 -3.87 15.23
CA GLY A 473 19.61 -3.69 15.43
C GLY A 473 19.14 -4.23 16.77
N MET A 474 17.83 -4.12 17.05
CA MET A 474 17.25 -4.44 18.37
C MET A 474 16.50 -5.77 18.44
N ASN A 475 16.09 -6.35 17.30
CA ASN A 475 15.38 -7.62 17.26
C ASN A 475 16.19 -8.69 16.51
N GLU A 476 16.54 -9.79 17.19
CA GLU A 476 17.36 -10.85 16.59
C GLU A 476 16.63 -11.59 15.45
N THR A 477 15.32 -11.77 15.55
CA THR A 477 14.52 -12.50 14.57
C THR A 477 14.39 -11.70 13.26
N GLU A 478 14.28 -10.38 13.35
CA GLU A 478 14.37 -9.48 12.19
C GLU A 478 15.76 -9.59 11.55
N LEU A 479 16.84 -9.38 12.31
CA LEU A 479 18.21 -9.44 11.79
C LEU A 479 18.57 -10.79 11.16
N LYS A 480 18.10 -11.91 11.73
CA LYS A 480 18.20 -13.25 11.12
C LYS A 480 17.43 -13.38 9.80
N GLY A 481 16.33 -12.65 9.66
CA GLY A 481 15.51 -12.61 8.45
C GLY A 481 16.12 -11.79 7.31
N ASN A 482 17.16 -10.99 7.57
CA ASN A 482 17.77 -10.12 6.55
C ASN A 482 18.84 -10.87 5.72
N PRO A 483 18.57 -11.18 4.43
CA PRO A 483 19.49 -11.96 3.62
C PRO A 483 20.79 -11.21 3.29
N ALA A 484 20.77 -9.87 3.27
CA ALA A 484 21.94 -9.05 2.95
C ALA A 484 23.00 -9.08 4.07
N LEU A 485 22.57 -9.27 5.32
CA LEU A 485 23.49 -9.37 6.46
C LEU A 485 24.29 -10.68 6.45
N GLN A 486 23.76 -11.77 5.88
CA GLN A 486 24.41 -13.09 5.84
C GLN A 486 24.91 -13.56 7.23
N GLY A 487 24.16 -13.22 8.29
CA GLY A 487 24.52 -13.50 9.69
C GLY A 487 25.51 -12.52 10.35
N ARG A 488 26.02 -11.51 9.63
CA ARG A 488 26.90 -10.45 10.17
C ARG A 488 26.09 -9.37 10.90
N TYR A 489 25.54 -9.69 12.06
CA TYR A 489 24.76 -8.73 12.85
C TYR A 489 25.07 -8.75 14.35
N LYS A 490 24.66 -7.69 15.05
CA LYS A 490 24.69 -7.57 16.51
C LYS A 490 23.36 -7.04 17.03
N VAL A 491 22.87 -7.65 18.12
CA VAL A 491 21.64 -7.23 18.81
C VAL A 491 22.03 -6.24 19.91
N ILE A 492 21.83 -4.95 19.68
CA ILE A 492 22.25 -3.87 20.58
C ILE A 492 21.21 -2.74 20.55
N ASP A 493 20.67 -2.41 21.72
CA ASP A 493 19.88 -1.20 21.94
C ASP A 493 20.84 0.00 22.10
N LEU A 494 20.79 0.93 21.15
CA LEU A 494 21.64 2.12 21.12
C LEU A 494 21.21 3.21 22.12
N ASN A 495 20.01 3.17 22.68
CA ASN A 495 19.58 4.12 23.72
C ASN A 495 20.08 3.67 25.10
N VAL A 496 20.18 2.36 25.30
CA VAL A 496 20.82 1.74 26.48
C VAL A 496 22.36 1.77 26.36
N ARG A 497 22.92 1.34 25.22
CA ARG A 497 24.38 1.31 24.96
C ARG A 497 24.74 2.18 23.75
N PRO A 498 24.75 3.52 23.89
CA PRO A 498 25.04 4.43 22.77
C PRO A 498 26.52 4.43 22.34
N ALA A 499 27.43 4.00 23.22
CA ALA A 499 28.86 3.94 22.98
C ALA A 499 29.46 2.61 23.49
N GLY A 500 30.70 2.31 23.12
CA GLY A 500 31.40 1.08 23.48
C GLY A 500 30.91 -0.17 22.75
N TRP A 501 30.00 -0.06 21.77
CA TRP A 501 29.48 -1.17 20.97
C TRP A 501 30.37 -1.52 19.77
N LYS A 502 31.27 -0.64 19.31
CA LYS A 502 32.14 -0.95 18.16
C LYS A 502 33.14 -2.08 18.41
N SER A 503 33.44 -2.37 19.68
CA SER A 503 34.28 -3.51 20.08
C SER A 503 33.69 -4.86 19.70
N GLU A 504 32.36 -4.96 19.59
CA GLU A 504 31.64 -6.16 19.16
C GLU A 504 31.97 -6.59 17.72
N TYR A 505 32.47 -5.64 16.91
CA TYR A 505 32.94 -5.84 15.54
C TYR A 505 34.46 -6.09 15.45
N GLY A 506 35.14 -6.34 16.57
CA GLY A 506 36.54 -6.78 16.60
C GLY A 506 37.55 -5.79 16.01
N GLY A 507 37.22 -4.49 15.99
CA GLY A 507 38.05 -3.45 15.36
C GLY A 507 37.86 -3.28 13.86
N THR A 508 36.85 -3.93 13.26
CA THR A 508 36.48 -3.75 11.84
C THR A 508 36.25 -2.27 11.51
N GLN A 509 36.81 -1.82 10.39
CA GLN A 509 36.62 -0.48 9.85
C GLN A 509 35.77 -0.55 8.56
N PHE A 510 34.63 0.14 8.57
CA PHE A 510 33.65 0.25 7.49
C PHE A 510 34.02 1.37 6.52
N ASP A 511 33.60 1.26 5.26
CA ASP A 511 33.78 2.28 4.21
C ASP A 511 32.64 3.31 4.21
N SER A 512 31.44 2.84 4.59
CA SER A 512 30.26 3.67 4.75
C SER A 512 29.41 3.14 5.91
N ILE A 513 28.67 4.03 6.56
CA ILE A 513 27.68 3.69 7.58
C ILE A 513 26.34 4.28 7.15
N ILE A 514 25.28 3.50 7.28
CA ILE A 514 23.92 3.94 6.97
C ILE A 514 23.03 3.83 8.21
N CYS A 515 21.99 4.64 8.26
CA CYS A 515 20.87 4.48 9.20
C CYS A 515 19.60 4.79 8.43
N THR A 516 18.73 3.80 8.26
CA THR A 516 17.51 3.97 7.45
C THR A 516 16.31 4.25 8.34
N VAL A 517 15.74 5.46 8.21
CA VAL A 517 14.52 5.96 8.86
C VAL A 517 14.42 5.66 10.36
N SER A 518 15.56 5.77 11.05
CA SER A 518 15.68 5.39 12.47
C SER A 518 16.47 6.35 13.38
N ILE A 519 17.11 7.39 12.83
CA ILE A 519 17.89 8.38 13.61
C ILE A 519 16.99 9.20 14.56
N ASP A 520 15.73 9.40 14.18
CA ASP A 520 14.67 10.11 14.87
C ASP A 520 14.19 9.45 16.17
N TYR A 521 14.55 8.18 16.39
CA TYR A 521 14.30 7.49 17.66
C TYR A 521 15.44 7.66 18.67
N LEU A 522 16.65 8.05 18.27
CA LEU A 522 17.81 7.99 19.18
C LEU A 522 17.83 9.16 20.16
N GLU A 523 17.75 8.85 21.47
CA GLU A 523 17.80 9.86 22.54
C GLU A 523 19.22 10.43 22.76
N LYS A 524 20.25 9.67 22.36
CA LYS A 524 21.68 10.01 22.51
C LYS A 524 22.44 9.96 21.17
N PRO A 525 22.03 10.76 20.16
CA PRO A 525 22.55 10.64 18.80
C PRO A 525 24.00 11.13 18.69
N ARG A 526 24.44 12.09 19.52
CA ARG A 526 25.85 12.51 19.55
C ARG A 526 26.76 11.38 19.99
N GLU A 527 26.40 10.69 21.07
CA GLU A 527 27.12 9.57 21.65
C GLU A 527 27.25 8.45 20.60
N VAL A 528 26.15 8.12 19.92
CA VAL A 528 26.14 7.12 18.83
C VAL A 528 26.99 7.56 17.65
N LEU A 529 26.81 8.78 17.11
CA LEU A 529 27.59 9.28 15.98
C LEU A 529 29.08 9.46 16.31
N SER A 530 29.42 9.65 17.59
CA SER A 530 30.81 9.64 18.07
C SER A 530 31.43 8.24 18.00
N GLU A 531 30.67 7.21 18.35
CA GLU A 531 31.11 5.82 18.30
C GLU A 531 31.21 5.31 16.85
N VAL A 532 30.24 5.67 16.00
CA VAL A 532 30.23 5.51 14.53
C VAL A 532 31.52 6.06 13.91
N ALA A 533 31.94 7.27 14.29
CA ALA A 533 33.18 7.86 13.77
C ALA A 533 34.40 6.99 14.12
N GLY A 534 34.38 6.23 15.20
CA GLY A 534 35.46 5.33 15.59
C GLY A 534 35.68 4.16 14.62
N CYS A 535 34.66 3.72 13.88
CA CYS A 535 34.71 2.55 12.99
C CYS A 535 34.59 2.85 11.48
N LEU A 536 34.56 4.11 11.03
CA LEU A 536 34.14 4.50 9.65
C LEU A 536 35.24 4.68 8.56
N LYS A 537 36.54 4.41 8.84
CA LYS A 537 37.71 4.89 8.04
C LYS A 537 37.77 6.43 7.85
N PRO A 538 38.97 7.06 7.87
CA PRO A 538 39.11 8.46 7.45
C PRO A 538 38.59 8.68 6.02
N GLY A 539 37.74 9.69 5.83
CA GLY A 539 37.11 9.99 4.54
C GLY A 539 35.88 9.16 4.15
N GLY A 540 35.47 8.16 4.96
CA GLY A 540 34.20 7.44 4.77
C GLY A 540 32.97 8.31 5.08
N TYR A 541 31.80 7.94 4.57
CA TYR A 541 30.55 8.70 4.74
C TYR A 541 29.53 7.97 5.64
N VAL A 542 28.87 8.73 6.51
CA VAL A 542 27.60 8.34 7.14
C VAL A 542 26.45 8.87 6.29
N HIS A 543 25.41 8.06 6.07
CA HIS A 543 24.17 8.45 5.40
C HIS A 543 22.97 8.16 6.31
N LEU A 544 22.32 9.21 6.80
CA LEU A 544 21.13 9.11 7.65
C LEU A 544 19.91 9.42 6.77
N ALA A 545 19.19 8.36 6.38
CA ALA A 545 17.97 8.50 5.58
C ALA A 545 16.78 8.75 6.51
N ILE A 546 15.93 9.73 6.18
CA ILE A 546 14.75 10.09 6.97
C ILE A 546 13.52 10.26 6.10
N SER A 547 12.35 10.03 6.70
CA SER A 547 11.04 10.29 6.12
C SER A 547 10.11 10.91 7.16
N ASN A 548 8.91 11.32 6.74
CA ASN A 548 7.85 11.76 7.64
C ASN A 548 7.17 10.59 8.37
N ARG A 549 7.33 9.34 7.89
CA ARG A 549 6.84 8.16 8.60
C ARG A 549 7.69 7.86 9.82
N CYS A 550 7.04 7.87 10.99
CA CYS A 550 7.66 7.48 12.25
C CYS A 550 6.60 6.93 13.23
N PHE A 551 7.03 6.31 14.32
CA PHE A 551 6.15 5.97 15.45
C PHE A 551 6.06 7.19 16.41
N PRO A 552 4.94 7.93 16.48
CA PRO A 552 4.91 9.22 17.19
C PRO A 552 5.22 9.13 18.69
N THR A 553 4.93 8.00 19.32
CA THR A 553 5.22 7.80 20.75
C THR A 553 6.70 7.52 21.03
N LYS A 554 7.47 7.04 20.04
CA LYS A 554 8.86 6.59 20.20
C LYS A 554 9.91 7.53 19.61
N VAL A 555 9.55 8.45 18.72
CA VAL A 555 10.49 9.49 18.28
C VAL A 555 10.84 10.45 19.42
N VAL A 556 12.00 11.10 19.32
CA VAL A 556 12.42 12.15 20.26
C VAL A 556 11.40 13.29 20.27
N GLY A 557 11.07 13.82 21.45
CA GLY A 557 9.92 14.72 21.64
C GLY A 557 9.97 16.01 20.82
N ARG A 558 11.15 16.45 20.36
CA ARG A 558 11.29 17.56 19.42
C ARG A 558 10.85 17.23 17.99
N TRP A 559 10.98 15.98 17.53
CA TRP A 559 10.72 15.58 16.13
C TRP A 559 9.31 15.93 15.63
N LEU A 560 8.31 15.81 16.51
CA LEU A 560 6.91 16.12 16.23
C LEU A 560 6.55 17.62 16.32
N ARG A 561 7.46 18.46 16.80
CA ARG A 561 7.23 19.90 17.10
C ARG A 561 7.94 20.84 16.12
N ILE A 562 8.64 20.31 15.13
CA ILE A 562 9.48 21.06 14.18
C ILE A 562 9.17 20.65 12.74
N SER A 563 9.46 21.55 11.80
CA SER A 563 9.31 21.35 10.36
C SER A 563 10.34 20.37 9.77
N GLU A 564 10.11 19.94 8.53
CA GLU A 564 11.03 19.06 7.78
C GLU A 564 12.44 19.63 7.68
N GLU A 565 12.57 20.93 7.36
CA GLU A 565 13.87 21.60 7.26
C GLU A 565 14.58 21.64 8.63
N GLU A 566 13.86 21.96 9.70
CA GLU A 566 14.41 21.93 11.07
C GLU A 566 14.83 20.52 11.51
N ARG A 567 14.20 19.44 10.99
CA ARG A 567 14.67 18.05 11.23
C ARG A 567 16.01 17.79 10.53
N LEU A 568 16.17 18.29 9.31
CA LEU A 568 17.43 18.18 8.55
C LEU A 568 18.55 18.96 9.24
N GLU A 569 18.29 20.20 9.66
CA GLU A 569 19.19 20.99 10.50
C GLU A 569 19.50 20.29 11.84
N MET A 570 18.51 19.64 12.45
CA MET A 570 18.70 18.93 13.71
C MET A 570 19.68 17.76 13.58
N ILE A 571 19.58 16.98 12.50
CA ILE A 571 20.52 15.89 12.23
C ILE A 571 21.90 16.43 11.81
N ALA A 572 21.96 17.55 11.08
CA ALA A 572 23.23 18.22 10.78
C ALA A 572 23.95 18.66 12.07
N ASN A 573 23.19 19.17 13.05
CA ASN A 573 23.71 19.47 14.38
C ASN A 573 24.16 18.21 15.16
N TYR A 574 23.51 17.06 14.98
CA TYR A 574 23.98 15.80 15.59
C TYR A 574 25.38 15.41 15.10
N PHE A 575 25.68 15.58 13.80
CA PHE A 575 27.03 15.40 13.26
C PHE A 575 28.01 16.46 13.78
N HIS A 576 27.62 17.73 13.75
CA HIS A 576 28.49 18.84 14.15
C HIS A 576 28.93 18.75 15.62
N PHE A 577 28.05 18.29 16.51
CA PHE A 577 28.34 18.17 17.95
C PHE A 577 28.76 16.76 18.40
N ALA A 578 29.05 15.82 17.49
CA ALA A 578 29.70 14.55 17.83
C ALA A 578 31.16 14.78 18.29
N ARG A 579 31.63 14.00 19.27
CA ARG A 579 32.90 14.24 20.00
C ARG A 579 33.81 13.02 20.12
N SER A 580 35.12 13.25 20.19
CA SER A 580 36.13 12.20 20.28
C SER A 580 37.01 12.34 21.52
N PRO A 581 37.43 11.25 22.20
CA PRO A 581 36.72 9.99 22.42
C PRO A 581 35.95 10.02 23.77
N PHE A 582 34.91 9.20 23.90
CA PHE A 582 34.33 8.89 25.22
C PHE A 582 35.22 7.86 25.94
N GLY A 583 36.20 8.33 26.70
CA GLY A 583 36.80 7.50 27.75
C GLY A 583 35.81 7.31 28.90
N HIS A 584 35.76 6.12 29.50
CA HIS A 584 35.24 5.97 30.85
C HIS A 584 36.20 6.66 31.80
N ASP A 585 36.00 7.96 32.04
CA ASP A 585 36.67 8.67 33.13
C ASP A 585 35.63 9.06 34.17
N THR A 586 35.72 8.43 35.34
CA THR A 586 34.93 8.80 36.51
C THR A 586 35.48 10.04 37.22
N ASP A 587 36.63 10.59 36.77
CA ASP A 587 37.17 11.84 37.27
C ASP A 587 36.67 13.08 36.53
N GLN A 588 36.37 14.11 37.33
CA GLN A 588 35.88 15.42 36.91
C GLN A 588 36.99 16.28 36.27
N ARG A 589 37.58 15.85 35.14
CA ARG A 589 38.51 16.71 34.39
C ARG A 589 37.74 17.77 33.59
N PRO A 590 38.13 19.06 33.64
CA PRO A 590 37.40 20.14 32.98
C PRO A 590 37.45 20.02 31.44
N GLN A 591 36.29 20.16 30.80
CA GLN A 591 36.07 20.06 29.36
C GLN A 591 36.62 21.29 28.61
N SER A 592 37.93 21.43 28.46
CA SER A 592 38.55 22.69 28.01
C SER A 592 39.00 22.77 26.53
N ASN A 593 38.89 21.70 25.71
CA ASN A 593 39.37 21.69 24.32
C ASN A 593 38.41 20.99 23.30
N PHE A 594 37.08 21.09 23.49
CA PHE A 594 36.13 20.61 22.49
C PHE A 594 35.82 21.71 21.46
N GLU A 595 36.18 21.47 20.19
CA GLU A 595 35.68 22.25 19.07
C GLU A 595 34.62 21.44 18.30
N PRO A 596 33.42 22.00 18.08
CA PRO A 596 32.43 21.41 17.19
C PRO A 596 32.98 21.15 15.77
N GLY A 597 32.52 20.09 15.11
CA GLY A 597 32.98 19.69 13.78
C GLY A 597 34.34 18.98 13.75
N GLN A 598 34.87 18.51 14.88
CA GLN A 598 36.12 17.75 14.97
C GLN A 598 36.06 16.34 14.32
N LEU A 599 34.91 15.67 14.32
CA LEU A 599 34.77 14.31 13.76
C LEU A 599 34.30 14.27 12.31
N TYR A 600 33.45 15.22 11.91
CA TYR A 600 32.73 15.21 10.65
C TYR A 600 32.89 16.53 9.88
N VAL A 601 32.97 16.43 8.56
CA VAL A 601 33.03 17.52 7.57
C VAL A 601 32.09 17.22 6.41
N ALA A 602 31.87 18.19 5.53
CA ALA A 602 30.95 18.06 4.39
C ALA A 602 29.58 17.51 4.83
N ILE A 603 29.00 18.16 5.84
CA ILE A 603 27.65 17.85 6.33
C ILE A 603 26.68 18.44 5.31
N GLU A 604 25.91 17.59 4.66
CA GLU A 604 25.10 17.90 3.48
C GLU A 604 23.71 17.29 3.59
N LYS A 605 22.67 18.00 3.13
CA LYS A 605 21.35 17.43 2.86
C LYS A 605 21.20 17.09 1.39
N ILE A 606 20.45 16.04 1.11
CA ILE A 606 20.04 15.60 -0.23
C ILE A 606 18.55 15.29 -0.16
N THR A 607 17.75 15.95 -0.99
CA THR A 607 16.34 15.57 -1.18
C THR A 607 16.27 14.47 -2.23
N LEU A 608 15.68 13.32 -1.86
CA LEU A 608 15.48 12.21 -2.78
C LEU A 608 14.07 12.31 -3.36
N SER A 609 13.98 12.78 -4.60
CA SER A 609 12.73 12.84 -5.38
C SER A 609 12.99 12.25 -6.77
N ASP A 610 11.99 11.57 -7.32
CA ASP A 610 11.95 11.13 -8.73
C ASP A 610 11.12 12.06 -9.63
N GLY A 611 10.73 13.23 -9.11
CA GLY A 611 9.99 14.27 -9.85
C GLY A 611 8.48 14.02 -9.97
N GLN A 612 7.93 12.97 -9.36
CA GLN A 612 6.49 12.70 -9.38
C GLN A 612 5.92 12.77 -7.95
N GLY A 613 4.88 13.59 -7.76
CA GLY A 613 4.49 14.13 -6.43
C GLY A 613 3.73 13.20 -5.48
N TRP A 614 4.00 11.89 -5.46
CA TRP A 614 3.21 10.89 -4.72
C TRP A 614 4.04 9.79 -4.02
N THR A 615 5.23 10.12 -3.50
CA THR A 615 6.03 9.23 -2.64
C THR A 615 6.01 9.70 -1.19
N ASP A 616 6.22 8.79 -0.24
CA ASP A 616 6.79 9.16 1.06
C ASP A 616 8.02 10.06 0.83
N PRO A 617 8.04 11.30 1.35
CA PRO A 617 9.16 12.19 1.10
C PRO A 617 10.39 11.65 1.87
N LEU A 618 11.53 11.70 1.21
CA LEU A 618 12.74 11.03 1.64
C LEU A 618 13.93 11.97 1.48
N TRP A 619 14.73 12.08 2.53
CA TRP A 619 15.94 12.91 2.54
C TRP A 619 17.11 12.13 3.13
N ILE A 620 18.32 12.46 2.69
CA ILE A 620 19.55 12.02 3.33
C ILE A 620 20.21 13.23 3.97
N VAL A 621 20.55 13.14 5.25
CA VAL A 621 21.61 13.97 5.83
C VAL A 621 22.86 13.11 5.90
N ARG A 622 23.92 13.52 5.20
CA ARG A 622 25.19 12.80 5.17
C ARG A 622 26.33 13.65 5.71
N ALA A 623 27.36 13.00 6.21
CA ALA A 623 28.60 13.66 6.60
C ALA A 623 29.80 12.75 6.35
N LYS A 624 30.94 13.36 6.00
CA LYS A 624 32.21 12.68 5.77
C LYS A 624 33.03 12.68 7.06
N ARG A 625 33.58 11.53 7.46
CA ARG A 625 34.55 11.45 8.56
C ARG A 625 35.85 12.18 8.18
N ARG A 626 36.39 12.98 9.10
CA ARG A 626 37.72 13.60 8.95
C ARG A 626 38.84 12.58 8.86
#